data_AF-A0A3C1UC68-F1
#
_entry.id   AF-A0A3C1UC68-F1
#
_cell.length_a   1.000
_cell.length_b   1.000
_cell.length_c   1.000
_cell.angle_alpha   90.00
_cell.angle_beta   90.00
_cell.angle_gamma   90.00
#
_symmetry.space_group_name_H-M   'P 1'
#
loop_
_entity.id
_entity.type
_entity.pdbx_description
1 polymer ?
#
loop_
_entity_poly.entity_id
_entity_poly.type
_entity_poly.pdbx_seq_one_letter_code
_entity_poly.pdbx_strand_id
1 'polypeptide(L)'
;NLVYLYATDKEAQYSYIKAANDKGYNVLMMDGQLDIPFVSMLEQKNEKSRFVRVDSDVIDNLIRKEDDKKSELSADEQAMASTLFKSQIPAIEKSEFYVSFAALAATDQPVVITQSEYMRRMKEMAQFQSGMNFYGELPNAYNLTLNTNHPVVKKVIEAANSSLEGELKPVNDELKATNSVIEAIKSLDKDGKGVPEDKKADLKTNEDKATELRAKKDELISKYAAGNDTVKQLIDIALLGNGLLKGEALSNFLKRSVSLL
;
A
#
# COMPACT_ATOMS: atom_id res chain seq x y z
N ASN A 1 -1.23 -21.39 -11.99
CA ASN A 1 -2.11 -20.81 -13.03
C ASN A 1 -1.29 -19.89 -13.91
N LEU A 2 -1.54 -19.92 -15.22
CA LEU A 2 -0.93 -19.03 -16.19
C LEU A 2 -1.54 -17.64 -16.04
N VAL A 3 -0.70 -16.60 -15.99
CA VAL A 3 -1.13 -15.20 -15.82
C VAL A 3 -1.00 -14.48 -17.15
N TYR A 4 -2.08 -13.85 -17.60
CA TYR A 4 -2.15 -13.00 -18.78
C TYR A 4 -2.21 -11.54 -18.33
N LEU A 5 -1.16 -10.78 -18.63
CA LEU A 5 -1.13 -9.34 -18.38
C LEU A 5 -1.90 -8.62 -19.49
N TYR A 6 -2.74 -7.66 -19.13
CA TYR A 6 -3.40 -6.80 -20.09
C TYR A 6 -3.41 -5.33 -19.67
N ALA A 7 -3.60 -4.45 -20.65
CA ALA A 7 -3.78 -3.01 -20.49
C ALA A 7 -5.05 -2.57 -21.21
N THR A 8 -5.71 -1.55 -20.69
CA THR A 8 -6.92 -0.94 -21.26
C THR A 8 -6.67 0.48 -21.75
N ASP A 9 -5.55 1.09 -21.38
CA ASP A 9 -5.13 2.41 -21.84
C ASP A 9 -3.61 2.43 -22.01
N LYS A 10 -3.16 2.55 -23.27
CA LYS A 10 -1.74 2.48 -23.60
C LYS A 10 -0.93 3.65 -23.04
N GLU A 11 -1.53 4.82 -22.94
CA GLU A 11 -0.84 6.04 -22.49
C GLU A 11 -0.85 6.12 -20.97
N ALA A 12 -2.02 5.98 -20.35
CA ALA A 12 -2.17 6.04 -18.90
C ALA A 12 -1.41 4.90 -18.20
N GLN A 13 -1.25 3.74 -18.85
CA GLN A 13 -0.60 2.57 -18.28
C GLN A 13 0.82 2.33 -18.83
N TYR A 14 1.38 3.30 -19.57
CA TYR A 14 2.65 3.14 -20.28
C TYR A 14 3.79 2.65 -19.38
N SER A 15 3.96 3.23 -18.18
CA SER A 15 5.03 2.85 -17.25
C SER A 15 4.94 1.39 -16.82
N TYR A 16 3.73 0.90 -16.53
CA TYR A 16 3.46 -0.48 -16.14
C TYR A 16 3.67 -1.45 -17.31
N ILE A 17 3.20 -1.08 -18.51
CA ILE A 17 3.45 -1.85 -19.74
C ILE A 17 4.95 -1.97 -19.99
N LYS A 18 5.70 -0.87 -19.87
CA LYS A 18 7.15 -0.86 -20.05
C LYS A 18 7.83 -1.76 -19.02
N ALA A 19 7.45 -1.68 -17.74
CA ALA A 19 8.02 -2.51 -16.69
C ALA A 19 7.78 -4.02 -16.94
N ALA A 20 6.61 -4.40 -17.46
CA ALA A 20 6.33 -5.77 -17.87
C ALA A 20 7.22 -6.20 -19.05
N ASN A 21 7.31 -5.37 -20.10
CA ASN A 21 8.09 -5.65 -21.30
C ASN A 21 9.60 -5.74 -21.01
N ASP A 22 10.14 -4.85 -20.16
CA ASP A 22 11.55 -4.86 -19.74
C ASP A 22 11.91 -6.18 -19.01
N LYS A 23 10.93 -6.82 -18.37
CA LYS A 23 11.05 -8.14 -17.74
C LYS A 23 10.74 -9.31 -18.69
N GLY A 24 10.49 -9.03 -19.96
CA GLY A 24 10.23 -10.01 -21.02
C GLY A 24 8.78 -10.53 -21.08
N TYR A 25 7.84 -9.87 -20.40
CA TYR A 25 6.42 -10.23 -20.45
C TYR A 25 5.70 -9.49 -21.57
N ASN A 26 4.80 -10.18 -22.25
CA ASN A 26 3.88 -9.55 -23.20
C ASN A 26 2.67 -8.99 -22.46
N VAL A 27 2.20 -7.81 -22.88
CA VAL A 27 0.97 -7.20 -22.37
C VAL A 27 -0.05 -7.11 -23.51
N LEU A 28 -1.22 -7.70 -23.29
CA LEU A 28 -2.34 -7.65 -24.22
C LEU A 28 -3.02 -6.28 -24.17
N MET A 29 -3.31 -5.68 -25.32
CA MET A 29 -4.16 -4.50 -25.36
C MET A 29 -5.62 -4.95 -25.42
N MET A 30 -6.41 -4.50 -24.44
CA MET A 30 -7.81 -4.88 -24.22
C MET A 30 -8.65 -3.62 -23.91
N ASP A 31 -8.68 -2.67 -24.85
CA ASP A 31 -9.40 -1.39 -24.78
C ASP A 31 -10.81 -1.43 -25.40
N GLY A 32 -11.26 -2.61 -25.84
CA GLY A 32 -12.59 -2.82 -26.40
C GLY A 32 -13.70 -2.89 -25.34
N GLN A 33 -14.90 -2.46 -25.72
CA GLN A 33 -16.08 -2.46 -24.82
C GLN A 33 -16.48 -3.86 -24.34
N LEU A 34 -16.14 -4.91 -25.10
CA LEU A 34 -16.49 -6.30 -24.78
C LEU A 34 -15.36 -7.08 -24.12
N ASP A 35 -14.18 -6.47 -23.97
CA ASP A 35 -12.98 -7.20 -23.55
C ASP A 35 -13.06 -7.65 -22.09
N ILE A 36 -13.60 -6.83 -21.19
CA ILE A 36 -13.72 -7.16 -19.77
C ILE A 36 -14.73 -8.31 -19.52
N PRO A 37 -15.95 -8.28 -20.10
CA PRO A 37 -16.84 -9.44 -20.07
C PRO A 37 -16.22 -10.68 -20.73
N PHE A 38 -15.49 -10.51 -21.83
CA PHE A 38 -14.83 -11.60 -22.54
C PHE A 38 -13.74 -12.27 -21.69
N VAL A 39 -12.87 -11.50 -21.04
CA VAL A 39 -11.88 -11.98 -20.06
C VAL A 39 -12.54 -12.79 -18.95
N SER A 40 -13.62 -12.26 -18.38
CA SER A 40 -14.35 -12.93 -17.30
C SER A 40 -14.90 -14.29 -17.75
N MET A 41 -15.45 -14.36 -18.98
CA MET A 41 -15.88 -15.62 -19.59
C MET A 41 -14.71 -16.59 -19.82
N LEU A 42 -13.54 -16.10 -20.28
CA LEU A 42 -12.35 -16.92 -20.51
C LEU A 42 -11.82 -17.54 -19.21
N GLU A 43 -11.75 -16.76 -18.12
CA GLU A 43 -11.35 -17.26 -16.80
C GLU A 43 -12.33 -18.33 -16.28
N GLN A 44 -13.63 -18.15 -16.49
CA GLN A 44 -14.64 -19.15 -16.12
C GLN A 44 -14.49 -20.46 -16.92
N LYS A 45 -14.18 -20.36 -18.22
CA LYS A 45 -13.99 -21.54 -19.08
C LYS A 45 -12.65 -22.23 -18.88
N ASN A 46 -11.65 -21.52 -18.37
CA ASN A 46 -10.31 -22.05 -18.15
C ASN A 46 -9.76 -21.63 -16.79
N GLU A 47 -10.07 -22.43 -15.77
CA GLU A 47 -9.69 -22.19 -14.38
C GLU A 47 -8.16 -22.13 -14.15
N LYS A 48 -7.36 -22.61 -15.11
CA LYS A 48 -5.89 -22.54 -15.05
C LYS A 48 -5.33 -21.20 -15.56
N SER A 49 -6.18 -20.31 -16.08
CA SER A 49 -5.80 -19.00 -16.57
C SER A 49 -6.34 -17.90 -15.67
N ARG A 50 -5.54 -16.85 -15.50
CA ARG A 50 -5.93 -15.63 -14.80
C ARG A 50 -5.48 -14.43 -15.62
N PHE A 51 -6.35 -13.46 -15.80
CA PHE A 51 -6.06 -12.21 -16.46
C PHE A 51 -5.96 -11.13 -15.39
N VAL A 52 -4.94 -10.28 -15.49
CA VAL A 52 -4.74 -9.18 -14.53
C VAL A 52 -4.30 -7.94 -15.28
N ARG A 53 -4.82 -6.79 -14.88
CA ARG A 53 -4.41 -5.53 -15.49
C ARG A 53 -3.00 -5.18 -15.03
N VAL A 54 -2.18 -4.65 -15.92
CA VAL A 54 -0.75 -4.44 -15.67
C VAL A 54 -0.45 -3.40 -14.58
N ASP A 55 -1.40 -2.49 -14.31
CA ASP A 55 -1.34 -1.47 -13.26
C ASP A 55 -2.01 -1.91 -11.94
N SER A 56 -2.38 -3.19 -11.82
CA SER A 56 -3.16 -3.67 -10.68
C SER A 56 -2.32 -4.05 -9.45
N ASP A 57 -1.06 -4.38 -9.69
CA ASP A 57 -0.01 -4.59 -8.71
C ASP A 57 1.34 -4.45 -9.43
N VAL A 58 2.45 -4.49 -8.70
CA VAL A 58 3.78 -4.57 -9.30
C VAL A 58 3.96 -5.92 -10.00
N ILE A 59 4.71 -5.95 -11.09
CA ILE A 59 4.83 -7.14 -11.96
C ILE A 59 5.27 -8.39 -11.20
N ASP A 60 6.16 -8.26 -10.23
CA ASP A 60 6.68 -9.36 -9.41
C ASP A 60 5.58 -9.96 -8.51
N ASN A 61 4.62 -9.15 -8.06
CA ASN A 61 3.44 -9.65 -7.33
C ASN A 61 2.41 -10.29 -8.26
N LEU A 62 2.26 -9.76 -9.48
CA LEU A 62 1.35 -10.32 -10.49
C LEU A 62 1.86 -11.67 -11.00
N ILE A 63 3.17 -11.81 -11.16
CA ILE A 63 3.85 -13.02 -11.63
C ILE A 63 4.89 -13.43 -10.59
N ARG A 64 4.41 -14.03 -9.51
CA ARG A 64 5.26 -14.53 -8.42
C ARG A 64 6.16 -15.65 -8.92
N LYS A 65 7.46 -15.51 -8.67
CA LYS A 65 8.45 -16.55 -8.95
C LYS A 65 8.73 -17.31 -7.65
N GLU A 66 9.21 -18.54 -7.78
CA GLU A 66 9.60 -19.35 -6.60
C GLU A 66 10.73 -18.67 -5.80
N ASP A 67 11.58 -17.89 -6.48
CA ASP A 67 12.70 -17.12 -5.90
C ASP A 67 12.33 -15.66 -5.57
N ASP A 68 11.10 -15.40 -5.08
CA ASP A 68 10.72 -14.06 -4.65
C ASP A 68 11.63 -13.58 -3.51
N LYS A 69 12.42 -12.54 -3.81
CA LYS A 69 13.27 -11.88 -2.81
C LYS A 69 12.36 -11.26 -1.76
N LYS A 70 12.51 -11.70 -0.51
CA LYS A 70 11.80 -11.08 0.61
C LYS A 70 12.44 -9.75 0.96
N SER A 71 11.61 -8.82 1.41
CA SER A 71 12.09 -7.56 2.00
C SER A 71 13.05 -7.86 3.15
N GLU A 72 14.18 -7.17 3.19
CA GLU A 72 15.14 -7.22 4.30
C GLU A 72 14.65 -6.43 5.53
N LEU A 73 13.60 -5.62 5.39
CA LEU A 73 13.04 -4.81 6.46
C LEU A 73 12.31 -5.67 7.49
N SER A 74 12.61 -5.44 8.77
CA SER A 74 11.88 -6.02 9.90
C SER A 74 10.42 -5.49 9.97
N ALA A 75 9.57 -6.17 10.75
CA ALA A 75 8.18 -5.76 10.92
C ALA A 75 8.05 -4.34 11.51
N ASP A 76 8.93 -3.97 12.43
CA ASP A 76 8.93 -2.64 13.05
C ASP A 76 9.34 -1.55 12.06
N GLU A 77 10.32 -1.83 11.19
CA GLU A 77 10.74 -0.92 10.13
C GLU A 77 9.65 -0.75 9.07
N GLN A 78 8.97 -1.83 8.69
CA GLN A 78 7.82 -1.75 7.77
C GLN A 78 6.67 -0.94 8.38
N ALA A 79 6.38 -1.12 9.66
CA ALA A 79 5.35 -0.34 10.35
C ALA A 79 5.73 1.14 10.41
N MET A 80 6.98 1.47 10.76
CA MET A 80 7.48 2.84 10.77
C MET A 80 7.41 3.47 9.38
N ALA A 81 7.92 2.80 8.35
CA ALA A 81 7.90 3.28 6.97
C ALA A 81 6.45 3.46 6.46
N SER A 82 5.52 2.58 6.84
CA SER A 82 4.11 2.73 6.50
C SER A 82 3.54 4.03 7.05
N THR A 83 3.74 4.32 8.34
CA THR A 83 3.30 5.58 8.94
C THR A 83 4.02 6.78 8.32
N LEU A 84 5.34 6.68 8.12
CA LEU A 84 6.17 7.73 7.53
C LEU A 84 5.62 8.20 6.19
N PHE A 85 5.37 7.27 5.27
CA PHE A 85 4.84 7.61 3.94
C PHE A 85 3.36 7.96 3.99
N LYS A 86 2.52 7.19 4.70
CA LYS A 86 1.07 7.41 4.77
C LYS A 86 0.73 8.81 5.29
N SER A 87 1.46 9.30 6.30
CA SER A 87 1.24 10.64 6.88
C SER A 87 1.45 11.80 5.90
N GLN A 88 2.21 11.58 4.82
CA GLN A 88 2.57 12.62 3.85
C GLN A 88 1.76 12.54 2.55
N ILE A 89 0.89 11.54 2.41
CA ILE A 89 -0.04 11.43 1.28
C ILE A 89 -1.09 12.54 1.42
N PRO A 90 -1.28 13.40 0.42
CA PRO A 90 -2.32 14.42 0.46
C PRO A 90 -3.71 13.76 0.47
N ALA A 91 -4.68 14.40 1.11
CA ALA A 91 -6.07 13.98 1.01
C ALA A 91 -6.53 14.11 -0.45
N ILE A 92 -6.95 13.00 -1.04
CA ILE A 92 -7.48 12.94 -2.41
C ILE A 92 -8.92 12.44 -2.32
N GLU A 93 -9.84 13.18 -2.93
CA GLU A 93 -11.26 12.86 -2.90
C GLU A 93 -11.53 11.44 -3.43
N LYS A 94 -12.40 10.70 -2.74
CA LYS A 94 -12.80 9.32 -3.09
C LYS A 94 -11.60 8.39 -3.36
N SER A 95 -10.51 8.55 -2.62
CA SER A 95 -9.29 7.76 -2.79
C SER A 95 -8.74 7.33 -1.43
N GLU A 96 -8.39 6.05 -1.32
CA GLU A 96 -7.77 5.44 -0.14
C GLU A 96 -6.42 4.86 -0.55
N PHE A 97 -5.41 5.04 0.29
CA PHE A 97 -4.05 4.56 0.03
C PHE A 97 -3.60 3.58 1.10
N TYR A 98 -3.10 2.44 0.64
CA TYR A 98 -2.49 1.40 1.45
C TYR A 98 -1.01 1.32 1.14
N VAL A 99 -0.15 1.42 2.16
CA VAL A 99 1.29 1.27 1.95
C VAL A 99 1.63 -0.22 1.96
N SER A 100 2.34 -0.65 0.91
CA SER A 100 2.85 -2.01 0.76
C SER A 100 4.35 -1.98 0.45
N PHE A 101 5.00 -3.14 0.52
CA PHE A 101 6.44 -3.26 0.31
C PHE A 101 6.72 -4.35 -0.71
N ALA A 102 7.65 -4.09 -1.62
CA ALA A 102 8.13 -5.07 -2.57
C ALA A 102 9.64 -4.93 -2.77
N ALA A 103 10.34 -6.05 -2.90
CA ALA A 103 11.77 -6.07 -3.19
C ALA A 103 12.00 -6.09 -4.71
N LEU A 104 11.83 -4.95 -5.36
CA LEU A 104 11.98 -4.83 -6.83
C LEU A 104 13.45 -4.65 -7.23
N ALA A 105 13.75 -4.40 -8.50
CA ALA A 105 15.11 -4.07 -8.89
C ALA A 105 15.51 -2.69 -8.32
N ALA A 106 16.78 -2.51 -7.97
CA ALA A 106 17.27 -1.25 -7.42
C ALA A 106 17.18 -0.05 -8.39
N THR A 107 17.05 -0.34 -9.70
CA THR A 107 16.84 0.63 -10.78
C THR A 107 15.37 0.89 -11.09
N ASP A 108 14.46 0.07 -10.56
CA ASP A 108 13.01 0.29 -10.71
C ASP A 108 12.59 1.50 -9.88
N GLN A 109 11.39 2.03 -10.13
CA GLN A 109 10.88 3.19 -9.40
C GLN A 109 10.91 2.97 -7.87
N PRO A 110 11.26 3.99 -7.07
CA PRO A 110 11.29 3.90 -5.61
C PRO A 110 9.91 3.68 -5.00
N VAL A 111 8.89 4.29 -5.59
CA VAL A 111 7.50 4.23 -5.14
C VAL A 111 6.63 4.01 -6.35
N VAL A 112 5.77 2.98 -6.30
CA VAL A 112 4.84 2.63 -7.37
C VAL A 112 3.42 2.64 -6.81
N ILE A 113 2.51 3.34 -7.47
CA ILE A 113 1.09 3.32 -7.09
C ILE A 113 0.35 2.37 -8.02
N THR A 114 -0.43 1.45 -7.48
CA THR A 114 -1.24 0.49 -8.27
C THR A 114 -2.69 0.49 -7.79
N GLN A 115 -3.59 -0.03 -8.60
CA GLN A 115 -5.02 -0.10 -8.27
C GLN A 115 -5.47 -1.54 -8.05
N SER A 116 -6.02 -1.86 -6.89
CA SER A 116 -6.44 -3.24 -6.60
C SER A 116 -7.40 -3.81 -7.65
N GLU A 117 -6.97 -4.89 -8.32
CA GLU A 117 -7.74 -5.62 -9.34
C GLU A 117 -9.12 -6.03 -8.80
N TYR A 118 -9.15 -6.53 -7.56
CA TYR A 118 -10.37 -7.00 -6.92
C TYR A 118 -11.38 -5.87 -6.73
N MET A 119 -10.95 -4.75 -6.16
CA MET A 119 -11.83 -3.59 -5.93
C MET A 119 -12.33 -3.02 -7.25
N ARG A 120 -11.47 -2.97 -8.28
CA ARG A 120 -11.86 -2.51 -9.60
C ARG A 120 -12.93 -3.42 -10.22
N ARG A 121 -12.70 -4.74 -10.24
CA ARG A 121 -13.68 -5.72 -10.77
C ARG A 121 -15.00 -5.69 -9.99
N MET A 122 -14.95 -5.54 -8.67
CA MET A 122 -16.16 -5.38 -7.86
C MET A 122 -16.95 -4.14 -8.26
N LYS A 123 -16.28 -3.00 -8.47
CA LYS A 123 -16.94 -1.77 -8.93
C LYS A 123 -17.55 -1.93 -10.32
N GLU A 124 -16.83 -2.56 -11.23
CA GLU A 124 -17.32 -2.84 -12.59
C GLU A 124 -18.55 -3.77 -12.54
N MET A 125 -18.52 -4.85 -11.75
CA MET A 125 -19.68 -5.75 -11.56
C MET A 125 -20.89 -5.01 -10.98
N ALA A 126 -20.67 -4.11 -10.04
CA ALA A 126 -21.73 -3.33 -9.40
C ALA A 126 -22.49 -2.41 -10.38
N GLN A 127 -21.86 -2.01 -11.48
CA GLN A 127 -22.53 -1.21 -12.52
C GLN A 127 -23.58 -2.01 -13.31
N PHE A 128 -23.43 -3.33 -13.38
CA PHE A 128 -24.33 -4.21 -14.16
C PHE A 128 -25.35 -4.96 -13.31
N GLN A 129 -25.19 -5.03 -11.98
CA GLN A 129 -26.15 -5.67 -11.07
C GLN A 129 -26.95 -4.65 -10.26
N SER A 130 -28.24 -4.56 -10.58
CA SER A 130 -29.23 -3.79 -9.81
C SER A 130 -29.24 -4.25 -8.35
N GLY A 131 -28.90 -3.36 -7.42
CA GLY A 131 -28.83 -3.64 -5.97
C GLY A 131 -27.42 -3.53 -5.36
N MET A 132 -26.37 -3.44 -6.19
CA MET A 132 -24.98 -3.26 -5.74
C MET A 132 -24.44 -1.83 -5.89
N ASN A 133 -25.29 -0.84 -6.16
CA ASN A 133 -24.89 0.56 -6.41
C ASN A 133 -23.96 1.15 -5.34
N PHE A 134 -24.06 0.71 -4.08
CA PHE A 134 -23.16 1.10 -2.99
C PHE A 134 -21.68 0.86 -3.31
N TYR A 135 -21.34 -0.23 -3.99
CA TYR A 135 -19.95 -0.53 -4.37
C TYR A 135 -19.39 0.48 -5.39
N GLY A 136 -20.24 1.04 -6.25
CA GLY A 136 -19.85 2.09 -7.19
C GLY A 136 -19.50 3.42 -6.50
N GLU A 137 -20.01 3.65 -5.29
CA GLU A 137 -19.74 4.86 -4.49
C GLU A 137 -18.49 4.73 -3.60
N LEU A 138 -17.94 3.53 -3.44
CA LEU A 138 -16.75 3.32 -2.62
C LEU A 138 -15.54 4.11 -3.17
N PRO A 139 -14.61 4.55 -2.31
CA PRO A 139 -13.35 5.15 -2.73
C PRO A 139 -12.53 4.22 -3.63
N ASN A 140 -11.70 4.79 -4.50
CA ASN A 140 -10.68 4.05 -5.24
C ASN A 140 -9.57 3.64 -4.28
N ALA A 141 -9.29 2.33 -4.23
CA ALA A 141 -8.25 1.76 -3.38
C ALA A 141 -6.94 1.66 -4.16
N TYR A 142 -5.95 2.44 -3.73
CA TYR A 142 -4.61 2.46 -4.28
C TYR A 142 -3.62 1.78 -3.33
N ASN A 143 -2.71 1.00 -3.88
CA ASN A 143 -1.55 0.50 -3.14
C ASN A 143 -0.33 1.37 -3.49
N LEU A 144 0.26 2.02 -2.50
CA LEU A 144 1.55 2.71 -2.60
C LEU A 144 2.64 1.72 -2.19
N THR A 145 3.25 1.09 -3.19
CA THR A 145 4.31 0.09 -3.00
C THR A 145 5.67 0.77 -2.89
N LEU A 146 6.34 0.57 -1.77
CA LEU A 146 7.71 1.02 -1.53
C LEU A 146 8.70 -0.06 -1.99
N ASN A 147 9.60 0.33 -2.90
CA ASN A 147 10.66 -0.55 -3.39
C ASN A 147 11.79 -0.61 -2.34
N THR A 148 11.82 -1.69 -1.57
CA THR A 148 12.75 -1.85 -0.44
C THR A 148 14.20 -2.02 -0.87
N ASN A 149 14.45 -2.32 -2.15
CA ASN A 149 15.79 -2.39 -2.72
C ASN A 149 16.27 -1.05 -3.31
N HIS A 150 15.39 -0.06 -3.48
CA HIS A 150 15.78 1.20 -4.09
C HIS A 150 16.67 2.02 -3.14
N PRO A 151 17.84 2.54 -3.59
CA PRO A 151 18.78 3.24 -2.72
C PRO A 151 18.18 4.42 -1.95
N VAL A 152 17.29 5.19 -2.59
CA VAL A 152 16.65 6.35 -1.94
C VAL A 152 15.68 5.90 -0.85
N VAL A 153 14.94 4.80 -1.05
CA VAL A 153 13.99 4.29 -0.05
C VAL A 153 14.75 3.75 1.16
N LYS A 154 15.83 2.97 0.92
CA LYS A 154 16.72 2.51 2.00
C LYS A 154 17.25 3.67 2.83
N LYS A 155 17.83 4.69 2.19
CA LYS A 155 18.35 5.89 2.86
C LYS A 155 17.30 6.61 3.70
N VAL A 156 16.07 6.77 3.18
CA VAL A 156 14.98 7.44 3.89
C VAL A 156 14.59 6.65 5.15
N ILE A 157 14.45 5.33 5.03
CA ILE A 157 14.07 4.45 6.15
C ILE A 157 15.18 4.40 7.20
N GLU A 158 16.44 4.23 6.78
CA GLU A 158 17.61 4.23 7.67
C GLU A 158 17.73 5.56 8.43
N ALA A 159 17.62 6.69 7.73
CA ALA A 159 17.69 8.01 8.37
C ALA A 159 16.55 8.24 9.37
N ALA A 160 15.33 7.79 9.04
CA ALA A 160 14.19 7.86 9.93
C ALA A 160 14.38 6.99 11.19
N ASN A 161 14.84 5.74 11.01
CA ASN A 161 15.16 4.84 12.11
C ASN A 161 16.19 5.46 13.05
N SER A 162 17.33 5.91 12.53
CA SER A 162 18.40 6.49 13.34
C SER A 162 17.96 7.76 14.08
N SER A 163 17.14 8.60 13.44
CA SER A 163 16.67 9.85 14.05
C SER A 163 15.62 9.61 15.14
N LEU A 164 14.77 8.60 14.97
CA LEU A 164 13.63 8.33 15.84
C LEU A 164 13.89 7.23 16.88
N GLU A 165 15.01 6.50 16.80
CA GLU A 165 15.31 5.34 17.64
C GLU A 165 15.14 5.65 19.14
N GLY A 166 15.72 6.76 19.61
CA GLY A 166 15.69 7.14 21.02
C GLY A 166 14.28 7.41 21.56
N GLU A 167 13.38 7.92 20.72
CA GLU A 167 11.99 8.25 21.10
C GLU A 167 11.04 7.06 20.88
N LEU A 168 11.27 6.27 19.83
CA LEU A 168 10.40 5.16 19.47
C LEU A 168 10.69 3.89 20.27
N LYS A 169 11.94 3.63 20.65
CA LYS A 169 12.30 2.43 21.42
C LYS A 169 11.51 2.28 22.73
N PRO A 170 11.43 3.27 23.63
CA PRO A 170 10.64 3.13 24.86
C PRO A 170 9.15 2.94 24.57
N VAL A 171 8.61 3.63 23.56
CA VAL A 171 7.20 3.50 23.16
C VAL A 171 6.92 2.10 22.60
N ASN A 172 7.81 1.56 21.77
CA ASN A 172 7.69 0.22 21.20
C ASN A 172 7.81 -0.86 22.28
N ASP A 173 8.76 -0.72 23.22
CA ASP A 173 8.95 -1.66 24.32
C ASP A 173 7.71 -1.70 25.23
N GLU A 174 7.17 -0.52 25.57
CA GLU A 174 5.95 -0.42 26.37
C GLU A 174 4.73 -0.97 25.63
N LEU A 175 4.59 -0.67 24.34
CA LEU A 175 3.52 -1.18 23.49
C LEU A 175 3.59 -2.70 23.33
N LYS A 176 4.79 -3.27 23.21
CA LYS A 176 5.00 -4.72 23.17
C LYS A 176 4.60 -5.37 24.49
N ALA A 177 5.03 -4.80 25.62
CA ALA A 177 4.64 -5.29 26.95
C ALA A 177 3.11 -5.23 27.15
N THR A 178 2.48 -4.10 26.80
CA THR A 178 1.02 -3.94 26.89
C THR A 178 0.28 -4.90 25.97
N ASN A 179 0.73 -5.11 24.72
CA ASN A 179 0.10 -6.08 23.82
C ASN A 179 0.23 -7.52 24.33
N SER A 180 1.36 -7.91 24.91
CA SER A 180 1.50 -9.23 25.52
C SER A 180 0.52 -9.44 26.68
N VAL A 181 0.23 -8.41 27.47
CA VAL A 181 -0.80 -8.46 28.52
C VAL A 181 -2.19 -8.62 27.90
N ILE A 182 -2.52 -7.84 26.86
CA ILE A 182 -3.80 -7.95 26.14
C ILE A 182 -3.99 -9.37 25.58
N GLU A 183 -2.97 -9.92 24.91
CA GLU A 183 -2.99 -11.27 24.35
C GLU A 183 -3.16 -12.33 25.43
N ALA A 184 -2.45 -12.22 26.55
CA ALA A 184 -2.58 -13.13 27.68
C ALA A 184 -4.01 -13.11 28.25
N ILE A 185 -4.61 -11.92 28.42
CA ILE A 185 -6.00 -11.80 28.91
C ILE A 185 -6.99 -12.36 27.88
N LYS A 186 -6.83 -12.05 26.59
CA LYS A 186 -7.70 -12.58 25.52
C LYS A 186 -7.61 -14.10 25.42
N SER A 187 -6.44 -14.69 25.68
CA SER A 187 -6.26 -16.15 25.69
C SER A 187 -7.02 -16.88 26.79
N LEU A 188 -7.54 -16.17 27.80
CA LEU A 188 -8.40 -16.74 28.84
C LEU A 188 -9.82 -17.04 28.33
N ASP A 189 -10.24 -16.42 27.22
CA ASP A 189 -11.51 -16.71 26.56
C ASP A 189 -11.43 -17.96 25.67
N LYS A 190 -11.12 -19.11 26.28
CA LYS A 190 -10.96 -20.38 25.56
C LYS A 190 -12.27 -20.96 25.04
N ASP A 191 -13.39 -20.58 25.66
CA ASP A 191 -14.72 -21.11 25.38
C ASP A 191 -15.55 -20.19 24.47
N GLY A 192 -15.01 -19.04 24.04
CA GLY A 192 -15.73 -18.02 23.27
C GLY A 192 -16.90 -17.38 24.02
N LYS A 193 -16.86 -17.44 25.37
CA LYS A 193 -17.89 -16.88 26.27
C LYS A 193 -17.55 -15.46 26.72
N GLY A 194 -16.43 -14.93 26.28
CA GLY A 194 -15.89 -13.65 26.70
C GLY A 194 -14.86 -13.79 27.81
N VAL A 195 -13.98 -12.79 27.90
CA VAL A 195 -12.96 -12.67 28.94
C VAL A 195 -13.61 -12.59 30.33
N PRO A 196 -13.00 -13.20 31.38
CA PRO A 196 -13.49 -13.14 32.76
C PRO A 196 -13.86 -11.72 33.21
N GLU A 197 -14.96 -11.56 33.96
CA GLU A 197 -15.45 -10.23 34.37
C GLU A 197 -14.43 -9.41 35.17
N ASP A 198 -13.67 -10.08 36.04
CA ASP A 198 -12.58 -9.50 36.83
C ASP A 198 -11.43 -8.99 35.96
N LYS A 199 -11.31 -9.47 34.73
CA LYS A 199 -10.28 -9.08 33.75
C LYS A 199 -10.75 -8.12 32.68
N LYS A 200 -12.06 -7.83 32.58
CA LYS A 200 -12.60 -6.88 31.58
C LYS A 200 -12.08 -5.46 31.80
N ALA A 201 -11.98 -5.00 33.04
CA ALA A 201 -11.47 -3.66 33.37
C ALA A 201 -9.97 -3.54 33.03
N ASP A 202 -9.18 -4.56 33.38
CA ASP A 202 -7.76 -4.65 33.04
C ASP A 202 -7.55 -4.68 31.52
N LEU A 203 -8.35 -5.46 30.79
CA LEU A 203 -8.30 -5.55 29.33
C LEU A 203 -8.53 -4.17 28.70
N LYS A 204 -9.62 -3.51 29.07
CA LYS A 204 -9.97 -2.19 28.53
C LYS A 204 -8.86 -1.17 28.81
N THR A 205 -8.35 -1.13 30.04
CA THR A 205 -7.26 -0.21 30.42
C THR A 205 -6.01 -0.43 29.56
N ASN A 206 -5.64 -1.69 29.30
CA ASN A 206 -4.49 -1.99 28.45
C ASN A 206 -4.77 -1.70 26.96
N GLU A 207 -5.99 -1.93 26.46
CA GLU A 207 -6.39 -1.57 25.10
C GLU A 207 -6.37 -0.05 24.87
N ASP A 208 -6.87 0.73 25.83
CA ASP A 208 -6.83 2.19 25.82
C ASP A 208 -5.37 2.67 25.84
N LYS A 209 -4.55 2.14 26.76
CA LYS A 209 -3.11 2.44 26.83
C LYS A 209 -2.37 2.09 25.53
N ALA A 210 -2.65 0.93 24.93
CA ALA A 210 -2.03 0.53 23.67
C ALA A 210 -2.45 1.46 22.52
N THR A 211 -3.67 1.99 22.54
CA THR A 211 -4.16 2.97 21.56
C THR A 211 -3.44 4.30 21.71
N GLU A 212 -3.26 4.79 22.93
CA GLU A 212 -2.48 6.01 23.21
C GLU A 212 -1.02 5.89 22.79
N LEU A 213 -0.37 4.74 23.09
CA LEU A 213 1.01 4.48 22.68
C LEU A 213 1.16 4.43 21.15
N ARG A 214 0.21 3.81 20.44
CA ARG A 214 0.17 3.81 18.97
C ARG A 214 0.02 5.23 18.41
N ALA A 215 -0.90 6.01 18.96
CA ALA A 215 -1.10 7.40 18.55
C ALA A 215 0.16 8.25 18.77
N LYS A 216 0.82 8.10 19.93
CA LYS A 216 2.08 8.79 20.22
C LYS A 216 3.20 8.39 19.25
N LYS A 217 3.33 7.10 18.95
CA LYS A 217 4.27 6.60 17.93
C LYS A 217 3.99 7.22 16.57
N ASP A 218 2.73 7.24 16.14
CA ASP A 218 2.34 7.78 14.86
C ASP A 218 2.56 9.30 14.76
N GLU A 219 2.33 10.04 15.85
CA GLU A 219 2.61 11.47 15.94
C GLU A 219 4.11 11.77 15.77
N LEU A 220 4.97 11.04 16.47
CA LEU A 220 6.43 11.21 16.37
C LEU A 220 6.93 10.96 14.94
N ILE A 221 6.47 9.87 14.32
CA ILE A 221 6.85 9.53 12.94
C ILE A 221 6.30 10.57 11.96
N SER A 222 5.05 10.98 12.10
CA SER A 222 4.41 11.97 11.21
C SER A 222 5.08 13.34 11.31
N LYS A 223 5.49 13.75 12.51
CA LYS A 223 6.23 14.99 12.75
C LYS A 223 7.58 14.98 12.05
N TYR A 224 8.33 13.88 12.16
CA TYR A 224 9.59 13.71 11.43
C TYR A 224 9.36 13.73 9.91
N ALA A 225 8.33 13.03 9.43
CA ALA A 225 7.99 12.96 8.02
C ALA A 225 7.65 14.33 7.43
N ALA A 226 6.92 15.17 8.17
CA ALA A 226 6.54 16.52 7.73
C ALA A 226 7.74 17.45 7.51
N GLY A 227 8.86 17.21 8.19
CA GLY A 227 10.12 17.92 7.97
C GLY A 227 11.02 17.31 6.90
N ASN A 228 10.62 16.20 6.27
CA ASN A 228 11.44 15.46 5.31
C ASN A 228 10.95 15.63 3.87
N ASP A 229 11.57 16.57 3.16
CA ASP A 229 11.26 16.88 1.76
C ASP A 229 11.42 15.66 0.82
N THR A 230 12.31 14.73 1.14
CA THR A 230 12.55 13.55 0.28
C THR A 230 11.36 12.60 0.32
N VAL A 231 10.78 12.35 1.51
CA VAL A 231 9.57 11.53 1.64
C VAL A 231 8.45 12.13 0.81
N LYS A 232 8.23 13.45 0.95
CA LYS A 232 7.19 14.16 0.21
C LYS A 232 7.42 14.14 -1.29
N GLN A 233 8.67 14.32 -1.73
CA GLN A 233 9.05 14.27 -3.14
C GLN A 233 8.78 12.90 -3.76
N LEU A 234 9.12 11.81 -3.08
CA LEU A 234 8.87 10.44 -3.56
C LEU A 234 7.38 10.17 -3.78
N ILE A 235 6.54 10.58 -2.83
CA ILE A 235 5.08 10.42 -2.91
C ILE A 235 4.52 11.24 -4.06
N ASP A 236 4.90 12.52 -4.15
CA ASP A 236 4.37 13.43 -5.17
C ASP A 236 4.79 12.98 -6.58
N ILE A 237 6.01 12.44 -6.78
CA ILE A 237 6.43 11.83 -8.06
C ILE A 237 5.51 10.66 -8.44
N ALA A 238 5.25 9.75 -7.49
CA ALA A 238 4.40 8.59 -7.74
C ALA A 238 2.95 8.99 -8.05
N LEU A 239 2.41 9.99 -7.34
CA LEU A 239 1.09 10.55 -7.59
C LEU A 239 1.01 11.27 -8.94
N LEU A 240 2.04 12.02 -9.32
CA LEU A 240 2.11 12.71 -10.61
C LEU A 240 2.06 11.71 -11.77
N GLY A 241 2.86 10.63 -11.68
CA GLY A 241 2.88 9.58 -12.69
C GLY A 241 1.53 8.85 -12.87
N ASN A 242 0.65 8.93 -11.88
CA ASN A 242 -0.70 8.36 -11.91
C ASN A 242 -1.80 9.41 -12.17
N GLY A 243 -1.43 10.66 -12.47
CA GLY A 243 -2.39 11.75 -12.67
C GLY A 243 -3.19 12.10 -11.42
N LEU A 244 -2.72 11.71 -10.23
CA LEU A 244 -3.37 11.92 -8.93
C LEU A 244 -2.91 13.21 -8.25
N LEU A 245 -1.74 13.74 -8.62
CA LEU A 245 -1.22 15.00 -8.08
C LEU A 245 -1.83 16.20 -8.81
N LYS A 246 -2.69 16.96 -8.13
CA LYS A 246 -3.44 18.10 -8.70
C LYS A 246 -3.49 19.29 -7.74
N GLY A 247 -3.93 20.44 -8.25
CA GLY A 247 -4.23 21.63 -7.46
C GLY A 247 -3.03 22.16 -6.67
N GLU A 248 -3.25 22.49 -5.40
CA GLU A 248 -2.23 23.03 -4.50
C GLU A 248 -1.05 22.06 -4.32
N ALA A 249 -1.32 20.76 -4.18
CA ALA A 249 -0.28 19.74 -4.01
C ALA A 249 0.68 19.70 -5.20
N LEU A 250 0.16 19.82 -6.44
CA LEU A 250 0.98 19.91 -7.65
C LEU A 250 1.82 21.19 -7.67
N SER A 251 1.24 22.33 -7.30
CA SER A 251 1.98 23.61 -7.22
C SER A 251 3.14 23.54 -6.23
N ASN A 252 2.91 22.95 -5.05
CA ASN A 252 3.94 22.77 -4.02
C ASN A 252 5.04 21.81 -4.47
N PHE A 253 4.67 20.71 -5.14
CA PHE A 253 5.64 19.81 -5.76
C PHE A 253 6.53 20.51 -6.79
N LEU A 254 5.95 21.31 -7.68
CA LEU A 254 6.72 22.04 -8.70
C LEU A 254 7.69 23.04 -8.05
N LYS A 255 7.23 23.81 -7.06
CA LYS A 255 8.09 24.75 -6.31
C LYS A 255 9.26 24.03 -5.65
N ARG A 256 8.99 22.94 -4.93
CA ARG A 256 10.03 22.15 -4.27
C ARG A 256 10.99 21.54 -5.27
N SER A 257 10.49 21.03 -6.40
CA SER A 257 11.33 20.47 -7.45
C SER A 257 12.25 21.50 -8.06
N VAL A 258 11.79 22.74 -8.29
CA VAL A 258 12.63 23.84 -8.78
C VAL A 258 13.69 24.23 -7.74
N SER A 259 13.36 24.27 -6.45
CA SER A 259 14.33 24.58 -5.39
C SER A 259 15.43 23.52 -5.22
N LEU A 260 15.23 22.31 -5.75
CA LEU A 260 16.19 21.20 -5.72
C LEU A 260 17.10 21.15 -6.96
N LEU A 261 16.86 22.01 -7.96
CA LEU A 261 17.72 22.20 -9.14
C LEU A 261 18.83 23.21 -8.85
#